data_AF-A0A7Y2ABP1-F1
#
_entry.id   AF-A0A7Y2ABP1-F1
#
_cell.length_a   1.000
_cell.length_b   1.000
_cell.length_c   1.000
_cell.angle_alpha   90.00
_cell.angle_beta   90.00
_cell.angle_gamma   90.00
#
_symmetry.space_group_name_H-M   'P 1'
#
loop_
_entity.id
_entity.type
_entity.pdbx_description
1 polymer ?
#
loop_
_entity_poly.entity_id
_entity_poly.type
_entity_poly.pdbx_seq_one_letter_code
_entity_poly.pdbx_strand_id
1 'polypeptide(L)'
;FQNYRSAYVKSSPSTFIRNEFALLDSLEYTQIGYISNDFEYKTHYGLYLEYASNFWVEENTFDLDWDTATTIPGYPIHTTGLFVKDAGAADNMVYGNEISNCEYGCMVYDNNRNSSVEDPVGLKIECNDFIDNDYGLDVLTTADTLREDWGIHRSQGVTTLGQVDGESAGNYFLGQVDLDGRNADSLGIFTYNWNGDDTPPSIDLNLDESNINVPLGFEPAHNCPTNVFETRGPVSLSIEDEWNQAQQLKDEYFSLLDCGDTQFLLELIQTPTFDSYSEVIGQLTDCSPYLSGEVLMSILEHQNEIPNNSLLELLGANPHASRSYDVLRKLNLKQEPLSQQGLDSFNALQSQLTHKDQLESRIGYHESRYCNALNRGISELLEDSIVFDKLGAIESSFGIYEALEHRYWRISLAFELGDIQESQRLLDSIPSQFSLIGTKYREYYDFVSVYTILYELSNDDVSILNEEQYATLMAIASKEATRAAGLAQTILNEYGEQTFREKIVEPRKSKYSERQNRTDLRKEEISHNLKIYPNPAFSSIHIELPIQDEVSTLEVYDMKGIQVFDLKVSTSIVEVKCVNWSSGVYMVMLRLANGSIMEQKVEILR
;
A
#
# COMPACT_ATOMS: atom_id res chain seq x y z
N PHE A 1 5.12 -33.21 -11.86
CA PHE A 1 4.84 -31.77 -11.85
C PHE A 1 5.92 -31.13 -11.00
N GLN A 2 6.83 -30.40 -11.62
CA GLN A 2 7.99 -29.79 -10.97
C GLN A 2 7.76 -28.28 -11.01
N ASN A 3 7.42 -27.69 -9.87
CA ASN A 3 7.51 -26.25 -9.68
C ASN A 3 8.96 -25.96 -9.34
N TYR A 4 9.61 -25.09 -10.11
CA TYR A 4 11.02 -24.79 -9.97
C TYR A 4 11.15 -23.53 -9.14
N ARG A 5 11.41 -23.73 -7.85
CA ARG A 5 11.55 -22.67 -6.86
C ARG A 5 12.81 -22.88 -6.06
N SER A 6 13.47 -21.79 -5.68
CA SER A 6 14.61 -21.87 -4.77
C SER A 6 14.15 -21.95 -3.32
N ALA A 7 13.11 -21.20 -2.93
CA ALA A 7 12.46 -21.32 -1.61
C ALA A 7 10.95 -21.02 -1.65
N TYR A 8 10.19 -21.69 -0.77
CA TYR A 8 8.77 -21.45 -0.52
C TYR A 8 8.49 -21.46 0.98
N VAL A 9 7.90 -20.38 1.48
CA VAL A 9 7.52 -20.23 2.89
C VAL A 9 6.01 -20.03 2.97
N LYS A 10 5.37 -20.81 3.85
CA LYS A 10 3.95 -20.71 4.13
C LYS A 10 3.69 -20.51 5.61
N SER A 11 2.97 -19.44 5.95
CA SER A 11 2.45 -19.21 7.33
C SER A 11 3.49 -19.22 8.44
N SER A 12 4.71 -18.80 8.11
CA SER A 12 5.83 -18.73 9.03
C SER A 12 6.45 -17.34 8.98
N PRO A 13 6.90 -16.81 10.12
CA PRO A 13 7.95 -15.79 10.15
C PRO A 13 9.22 -16.37 9.52
N SER A 14 9.97 -15.52 8.83
CA SER A 14 11.19 -15.96 8.14
C SER A 14 12.12 -14.79 7.87
N THR A 15 13.41 -15.00 8.10
CA THR A 15 14.45 -14.01 7.83
C THR A 15 15.41 -14.56 6.77
N PHE A 16 15.56 -13.84 5.67
CA PHE A 16 16.47 -14.14 4.57
C PHE A 16 17.43 -12.96 4.40
N ILE A 17 18.67 -13.12 4.85
CA ILE A 17 19.69 -12.09 4.77
C ILE A 17 20.88 -12.61 3.96
N ARG A 18 21.32 -11.86 2.93
CA ARG A 18 22.53 -12.16 2.13
C ARG A 18 22.54 -13.56 1.50
N ASN A 19 21.40 -13.97 0.97
CA ASN A 19 21.25 -15.20 0.19
C ASN A 19 21.36 -14.90 -1.31
N GLU A 20 21.71 -15.93 -2.08
CA GLU A 20 21.68 -15.91 -3.54
C GLU A 20 20.56 -16.85 -4.01
N PHE A 21 19.58 -16.29 -4.71
CA PHE A 21 18.47 -17.03 -5.30
C PHE A 21 18.66 -17.05 -6.82
N ALA A 22 19.14 -18.19 -7.32
CA ALA A 22 19.29 -18.44 -8.75
C ALA A 22 18.45 -19.63 -9.20
N LEU A 23 18.18 -19.74 -10.51
CA LEU A 23 17.66 -20.98 -11.07
C LEU A 23 18.74 -22.07 -10.99
N LEU A 24 18.34 -23.27 -10.55
CA LEU A 24 19.22 -24.43 -10.62
C LEU A 24 19.42 -24.82 -12.10
N ASP A 25 20.63 -24.57 -12.61
CA ASP A 25 21.07 -24.77 -14.00
C ASP A 25 21.19 -26.26 -14.43
N SER A 26 20.35 -27.15 -13.90
CA SER A 26 20.41 -28.57 -14.29
C SER A 26 19.05 -29.24 -14.35
N LEU A 27 18.43 -29.14 -15.51
CA LEU A 27 17.63 -30.26 -16.01
C LEU A 27 18.19 -30.68 -17.35
N GLU A 28 19.02 -31.72 -17.32
CA GLU A 28 19.04 -32.68 -18.41
C GLU A 28 17.58 -33.09 -18.67
N TYR A 29 16.98 -32.52 -19.72
CA TYR A 29 15.69 -32.94 -20.25
C TYR A 29 15.81 -34.42 -20.66
N THR A 30 15.61 -35.33 -19.71
CA THR A 30 15.24 -36.69 -20.06
C THR A 30 13.81 -36.61 -20.55
N GLN A 31 13.69 -36.72 -21.87
CA GLN A 31 12.45 -36.77 -22.63
C GLN A 31 11.59 -37.96 -22.16
N ILE A 32 10.88 -37.82 -21.03
CA ILE A 32 9.88 -38.78 -20.60
C ILE A 32 8.55 -38.33 -21.19
N GLY A 33 8.25 -38.88 -22.36
CA GLY A 33 6.98 -38.68 -23.03
C GLY A 33 5.83 -39.25 -22.22
N TYR A 34 5.05 -38.36 -21.60
CA TYR A 34 3.62 -38.56 -21.36
C TYR A 34 2.94 -37.20 -21.48
N ILE A 35 2.20 -37.03 -22.58
CA ILE A 35 1.29 -35.91 -22.78
C ILE A 35 0.07 -36.19 -21.90
N SER A 36 0.04 -35.63 -20.69
CA SER A 36 -1.21 -35.42 -19.96
C SER A 36 -1.75 -34.04 -20.34
N ASN A 37 -3.02 -33.96 -20.73
CA ASN A 37 -3.68 -32.74 -21.19
C ASN A 37 -4.03 -31.73 -20.07
N ASP A 38 -3.43 -31.85 -18.89
CA ASP A 38 -3.54 -30.84 -17.84
C ASP A 38 -2.40 -29.84 -18.02
N PHE A 39 -2.67 -28.83 -18.85
CA PHE A 39 -1.74 -27.76 -19.18
C PHE A 39 -1.65 -26.76 -18.03
N GLU A 40 -0.79 -27.04 -17.06
CA GLU A 40 -0.47 -26.16 -15.94
C GLU A 40 0.73 -25.27 -16.33
N TYR A 41 0.57 -23.94 -16.22
CA TYR A 41 1.62 -22.96 -16.48
C TYR A 41 2.84 -23.20 -15.58
N LYS A 42 4.05 -22.99 -16.11
CA LYS A 42 5.29 -23.11 -15.34
C LYS A 42 5.84 -21.73 -15.01
N THR A 43 5.67 -21.29 -13.77
CA THR A 43 6.35 -20.11 -13.24
C THR A 43 7.52 -20.54 -12.35
N HIS A 44 8.67 -19.88 -12.50
CA HIS A 44 9.85 -20.08 -11.67
C HIS A 44 9.98 -18.92 -10.70
N TYR A 45 10.22 -19.23 -9.43
CA TYR A 45 10.32 -18.22 -8.38
C TYR A 45 11.66 -18.35 -7.65
N GLY A 46 12.32 -17.23 -7.35
CA GLY A 46 13.44 -17.22 -6.42
C GLY A 46 12.94 -17.53 -5.01
N LEU A 47 12.12 -16.62 -4.47
CA LEU A 47 11.47 -16.76 -3.17
C LEU A 47 9.96 -16.55 -3.29
N TYR A 48 9.17 -17.51 -2.80
CA TYR A 48 7.70 -17.39 -2.71
C TYR A 48 7.27 -17.35 -1.24
N LEU A 49 6.61 -16.28 -0.82
CA LEU A 49 6.06 -16.05 0.52
C LEU A 49 4.53 -16.04 0.47
N GLU A 50 3.89 -17.02 1.10
CA GLU A 50 2.42 -17.15 1.15
C GLU A 50 1.89 -17.17 2.59
N TYR A 51 0.95 -16.30 2.94
CA TYR A 51 0.47 -16.18 4.34
C TYR A 51 1.60 -15.94 5.36
N ALA A 52 2.80 -15.58 4.89
CA ALA A 52 3.97 -15.36 5.72
C ALA A 52 3.86 -13.99 6.37
N SER A 53 4.26 -13.88 7.63
CA SER A 53 4.09 -12.66 8.43
C SER A 53 5.28 -12.44 9.33
N ASN A 54 5.64 -11.18 9.59
CA ASN A 54 6.88 -10.78 10.26
C ASN A 54 8.12 -11.34 9.54
N PHE A 55 8.08 -11.35 8.20
CA PHE A 55 9.23 -11.75 7.42
C PHE A 55 10.15 -10.58 7.11
N TRP A 56 11.42 -10.91 6.87
CA TRP A 56 12.46 -9.98 6.53
C TRP A 56 13.31 -10.54 5.39
N VAL A 57 13.35 -9.85 4.25
CA VAL A 57 14.16 -10.21 3.09
C VAL A 57 15.12 -9.07 2.82
N GLU A 58 16.40 -9.23 3.16
CA GLU A 58 17.41 -8.17 3.02
C GLU A 58 18.73 -8.57 2.39
N GLU A 59 19.29 -7.66 1.59
CA GLU A 59 20.62 -7.81 0.97
C GLU A 59 20.81 -9.13 0.21
N ASN A 60 19.72 -9.69 -0.32
CA ASN A 60 19.77 -10.88 -1.15
C ASN A 60 19.95 -10.50 -2.62
N THR A 61 20.53 -11.43 -3.39
CA THR A 61 20.62 -11.32 -4.85
C THR A 61 19.65 -12.32 -5.48
N PHE A 62 18.82 -11.85 -6.41
CA PHE A 62 17.93 -12.67 -7.22
C PHE A 62 18.34 -12.51 -8.68
N ASP A 63 18.83 -13.58 -9.29
CA ASP A 63 19.21 -13.61 -10.71
C ASP A 63 18.71 -14.92 -11.31
N LEU A 64 17.59 -14.85 -12.03
CA LEU A 64 16.90 -16.03 -12.56
C LEU A 64 17.16 -16.25 -14.06
N ASP A 65 18.04 -15.46 -14.69
CA ASP A 65 18.44 -15.55 -16.11
C ASP A 65 17.29 -15.98 -17.07
N TRP A 66 16.36 -15.05 -17.30
CA TRP A 66 15.19 -15.30 -18.17
C TRP A 66 15.54 -15.78 -19.59
N ASP A 67 16.74 -15.47 -20.10
CA ASP A 67 17.17 -15.82 -21.46
C ASP A 67 17.55 -17.33 -21.58
N THR A 68 17.90 -17.96 -20.45
CA THR A 68 18.14 -19.43 -20.38
C THR A 68 16.88 -20.26 -20.14
N ALA A 69 15.76 -19.63 -19.77
CA ALA A 69 14.46 -20.28 -19.67
C ALA A 69 13.97 -20.65 -21.07
N THR A 70 14.51 -21.74 -21.62
CA THR A 70 14.22 -22.25 -22.98
C THR A 70 12.71 -22.21 -23.24
N THR A 71 12.29 -21.23 -24.03
CA THR A 71 10.91 -21.10 -24.48
C THR A 71 10.58 -22.32 -25.32
N ILE A 72 9.85 -23.28 -24.75
CA ILE A 72 9.20 -24.30 -25.56
C ILE A 72 8.20 -23.53 -26.43
N PRO A 73 8.24 -23.62 -27.77
CA PRO A 73 7.29 -22.89 -28.61
C PRO A 73 5.84 -23.19 -28.19
N GLY A 74 5.14 -22.17 -27.69
CA GLY A 74 3.77 -22.27 -27.17
C GLY A 74 3.63 -22.30 -25.64
N TYR A 75 4.71 -22.27 -24.87
CA TYR A 75 4.70 -22.26 -23.40
C TYR A 75 5.65 -21.20 -22.86
N PRO A 76 5.18 -19.97 -22.58
CA PRO A 76 6.00 -18.98 -21.88
C PRO A 76 6.33 -19.52 -20.49
N ILE A 77 7.61 -19.51 -20.13
CA ILE A 77 8.07 -19.71 -18.77
C ILE A 77 8.17 -18.32 -18.17
N HIS A 78 7.44 -18.08 -17.08
CA HIS A 78 7.53 -16.81 -16.35
C HIS A 78 8.58 -16.93 -15.25
N THR A 79 9.43 -15.91 -15.08
CA THR A 79 10.44 -15.85 -14.01
C THR A 79 10.11 -14.70 -13.06
N THR A 80 10.06 -15.00 -11.77
CA THR A 80 9.77 -14.02 -10.73
C THR A 80 10.83 -14.08 -9.63
N GLY A 81 11.55 -12.99 -9.37
CA GLY A 81 12.56 -12.95 -8.30
C GLY A 81 11.94 -13.23 -6.93
N LEU A 82 11.05 -12.34 -6.50
CA LEU A 82 10.32 -12.40 -5.23
C LEU A 82 8.82 -12.38 -5.46
N PHE A 83 8.09 -13.32 -4.85
CA PHE A 83 6.62 -13.36 -4.89
C PHE A 83 6.07 -13.31 -3.47
N VAL A 84 5.18 -12.36 -3.19
CA VAL A 84 4.50 -12.21 -1.90
C VAL A 84 2.99 -12.26 -2.08
N LYS A 85 2.32 -13.10 -1.30
CA LYS A 85 0.87 -13.23 -1.33
C LYS A 85 0.27 -13.41 0.06
N ASP A 86 -0.81 -12.68 0.31
CA ASP A 86 -1.61 -12.81 1.53
C ASP A 86 -0.79 -12.68 2.83
N ALA A 87 0.27 -11.86 2.85
CA ALA A 87 1.14 -11.67 4.02
C ALA A 87 0.44 -11.01 5.22
N GLY A 88 -0.76 -10.46 5.00
CA GLY A 88 -1.61 -9.85 6.01
C GLY A 88 -1.06 -8.53 6.54
N ALA A 89 -1.50 -8.17 7.75
CA ALA A 89 -1.21 -6.90 8.40
C ALA A 89 0.12 -6.87 9.17
N ALA A 90 0.98 -7.89 9.07
CA ALA A 90 2.28 -7.82 9.74
C ALA A 90 3.21 -6.82 9.05
N ASP A 91 4.07 -6.16 9.83
CA ASP A 91 5.15 -5.35 9.27
C ASP A 91 6.22 -6.26 8.68
N ASN A 92 6.10 -6.43 7.37
CA ASN A 92 6.98 -7.25 6.56
C ASN A 92 7.93 -6.34 5.79
N MET A 93 9.18 -6.74 5.63
CA MET A 93 10.20 -5.90 5.01
C MET A 93 10.93 -6.61 3.88
N VAL A 94 11.07 -5.91 2.75
CA VAL A 94 11.94 -6.25 1.62
C VAL A 94 12.90 -5.07 1.46
N TYR A 95 14.15 -5.23 1.90
CA TYR A 95 15.10 -4.12 2.01
C TYR A 95 16.45 -4.40 1.34
N GLY A 96 16.99 -3.50 0.53
CA GLY A 96 18.39 -3.62 0.11
C GLY A 96 18.72 -4.80 -0.80
N ASN A 97 17.72 -5.42 -1.46
CA ASN A 97 17.96 -6.57 -2.34
C ASN A 97 18.32 -6.12 -3.75
N GLU A 98 19.14 -6.90 -4.44
CA GLU A 98 19.41 -6.76 -5.87
C GLU A 98 18.58 -7.82 -6.62
N ILE A 99 17.65 -7.39 -7.46
CA ILE A 99 16.75 -8.26 -8.20
C ILE A 99 16.93 -7.97 -9.69
N SER A 100 17.41 -8.96 -10.44
CA SER A 100 17.75 -8.80 -11.84
C SER A 100 17.40 -10.00 -12.73
N ASN A 101 17.38 -9.73 -14.04
CA ASN A 101 17.16 -10.72 -15.10
C ASN A 101 15.89 -11.57 -14.92
N CYS A 102 14.82 -11.00 -14.37
CA CYS A 102 13.52 -11.64 -14.24
C CYS A 102 12.48 -11.00 -15.18
N GLU A 103 11.46 -11.75 -15.60
CA GLU A 103 10.27 -11.11 -16.21
C GLU A 103 9.59 -10.22 -15.16
N TYR A 104 9.49 -10.71 -13.91
CA TYR A 104 8.98 -9.95 -12.79
C TYR A 104 10.01 -9.90 -11.66
N GLY A 105 10.50 -8.73 -11.28
CA GLY A 105 11.42 -8.58 -10.16
C GLY A 105 10.74 -8.96 -8.84
N CYS A 106 9.72 -8.20 -8.45
CA CYS A 106 8.89 -8.48 -7.28
C CYS A 106 7.41 -8.46 -7.65
N MET A 107 6.68 -9.53 -7.33
CA MET A 107 5.22 -9.60 -7.48
C MET A 107 4.55 -9.66 -6.12
N VAL A 108 3.54 -8.83 -5.91
CA VAL A 108 2.76 -8.78 -4.67
C VAL A 108 1.29 -8.95 -4.99
N TYR A 109 0.61 -9.89 -4.34
CA TYR A 109 -0.79 -10.20 -4.58
C TYR A 109 -1.67 -10.14 -3.33
N ASP A 110 -2.85 -9.57 -3.49
CA ASP A 110 -3.95 -9.58 -2.52
C ASP A 110 -3.57 -8.90 -1.17
N ASN A 111 -3.84 -9.53 -0.02
CA ASN A 111 -3.78 -8.92 1.31
C ASN A 111 -2.36 -8.87 1.88
N ASN A 112 -1.67 -7.72 1.82
CA ASN A 112 -0.32 -7.55 2.41
C ASN A 112 -0.19 -6.27 3.23
N ARG A 113 -1.31 -5.76 3.76
CA ARG A 113 -1.34 -4.61 4.68
C ARG A 113 -2.57 -4.62 5.57
N ASN A 114 -2.55 -3.80 6.60
CA ASN A 114 -3.74 -3.45 7.35
C ASN A 114 -4.57 -2.39 6.60
N SER A 115 -5.90 -2.51 6.66
CA SER A 115 -6.80 -1.44 6.21
C SER A 115 -6.91 -0.30 7.22
N SER A 116 -6.54 -0.55 8.48
CA SER A 116 -6.68 0.40 9.58
C SER A 116 -5.61 1.48 9.55
N VAL A 117 -6.02 2.74 9.67
CA VAL A 117 -5.09 3.86 9.86
C VAL A 117 -4.61 3.98 11.32
N GLU A 118 -5.29 3.31 12.25
CA GLU A 118 -4.83 3.22 13.65
C GLU A 118 -3.54 2.42 13.80
N ASP A 119 -3.27 1.59 12.81
CA ASP A 119 -2.26 0.54 12.82
C ASP A 119 -1.82 0.34 11.36
N PRO A 120 -1.21 1.38 10.73
CA PRO A 120 -0.73 1.31 9.37
C PRO A 120 0.51 0.44 9.36
N VAL A 121 0.27 -0.87 9.29
CA VAL A 121 1.29 -1.91 9.22
C VAL A 121 1.09 -2.73 7.95
N GLY A 122 2.17 -3.29 7.42
CA GLY A 122 2.12 -4.05 6.17
C GLY A 122 3.45 -4.19 5.47
N LEU A 123 3.41 -4.69 4.23
CA LEU A 123 4.60 -4.91 3.42
C LEU A 123 5.24 -3.59 2.97
N LYS A 124 6.49 -3.39 3.38
CA LYS A 124 7.37 -2.35 2.86
C LYS A 124 8.45 -2.94 1.96
N ILE A 125 8.72 -2.22 0.89
CA ILE A 125 9.70 -2.51 -0.13
C ILE A 125 10.54 -1.25 -0.24
N GLU A 126 11.74 -1.28 0.35
CA GLU A 126 12.60 -0.10 0.50
C GLU A 126 14.03 -0.42 0.04
N CYS A 127 14.74 0.54 -0.55
CA CYS A 127 16.15 0.44 -0.88
C CYS A 127 16.55 -0.75 -1.77
N ASN A 128 15.65 -1.30 -2.58
CA ASN A 128 15.97 -2.42 -3.48
C ASN A 128 16.40 -1.91 -4.86
N ASP A 129 17.32 -2.64 -5.50
CA ASP A 129 17.78 -2.41 -6.85
C ASP A 129 17.09 -3.39 -7.81
N PHE A 130 16.20 -2.90 -8.65
CA PHE A 130 15.52 -3.66 -9.70
C PHE A 130 16.16 -3.38 -11.06
N ILE A 131 16.99 -4.32 -11.54
CA ILE A 131 17.87 -4.11 -12.70
C ILE A 131 17.54 -5.10 -13.81
N ASP A 132 17.39 -4.65 -15.05
CA ASP A 132 17.23 -5.54 -16.22
C ASP A 132 16.06 -6.54 -16.07
N ASN A 133 14.94 -6.09 -15.47
CA ASN A 133 13.69 -6.83 -15.40
C ASN A 133 12.67 -6.25 -16.39
N ASP A 134 11.78 -7.08 -16.97
CA ASP A 134 10.67 -6.58 -17.79
C ASP A 134 9.75 -5.71 -16.92
N TYR A 135 9.41 -6.21 -15.73
CA TYR A 135 8.66 -5.51 -14.69
C TYR A 135 9.41 -5.56 -13.36
N GLY A 136 9.90 -4.43 -12.84
CA GLY A 136 10.66 -4.37 -11.58
C GLY A 136 9.80 -4.70 -10.36
N LEU A 137 8.65 -4.05 -10.22
CA LEU A 137 7.68 -4.29 -9.16
C LEU A 137 6.29 -4.37 -9.77
N ASP A 138 5.50 -5.34 -9.32
CA ASP A 138 4.13 -5.60 -9.79
C ASP A 138 3.21 -5.86 -8.59
N VAL A 139 2.25 -4.97 -8.33
CA VAL A 139 1.31 -5.08 -7.19
C VAL A 139 -0.10 -5.29 -7.75
N LEU A 140 -0.61 -6.50 -7.59
CA LEU A 140 -1.80 -7.01 -8.29
C LEU A 140 -2.85 -7.60 -7.33
N THR A 141 -4.04 -7.84 -7.88
CA THR A 141 -5.17 -8.42 -7.15
C THR A 141 -5.79 -9.57 -7.94
N THR A 142 -6.16 -10.65 -7.26
CA THR A 142 -6.81 -11.81 -7.89
C THR A 142 -8.32 -11.66 -8.02
N ALA A 143 -8.94 -10.84 -7.18
CA ALA A 143 -10.38 -10.56 -7.20
C ALA A 143 -10.73 -9.30 -7.99
N ASP A 144 -11.96 -9.27 -8.51
CA ASP A 144 -12.52 -8.10 -9.18
C ASP A 144 -13.06 -7.04 -8.21
N THR A 145 -13.08 -7.34 -6.90
CA THR A 145 -13.48 -6.44 -5.82
C THR A 145 -12.27 -5.96 -5.04
N LEU A 146 -12.11 -4.64 -4.93
CA LEU A 146 -11.04 -4.04 -4.15
C LEU A 146 -11.38 -4.03 -2.67
N ARG A 147 -10.37 -4.34 -1.86
CA ARG A 147 -10.43 -4.24 -0.41
C ARG A 147 -9.29 -3.35 0.06
N GLU A 148 -9.57 -2.54 1.08
CA GLU A 148 -8.58 -1.58 1.60
C GLU A 148 -7.33 -2.23 2.21
N ASP A 149 -7.42 -3.50 2.61
CA ASP A 149 -6.33 -4.32 3.13
C ASP A 149 -5.49 -5.00 2.02
N TRP A 150 -5.83 -4.78 0.74
CA TRP A 150 -5.07 -5.34 -0.38
C TRP A 150 -3.98 -4.37 -0.88
N GLY A 151 -2.92 -4.93 -1.45
CA GLY A 151 -1.72 -4.20 -1.87
C GLY A 151 -0.64 -4.16 -0.79
N ILE A 152 0.29 -3.21 -0.92
CA ILE A 152 1.41 -2.99 0.01
C ILE A 152 1.14 -1.82 0.95
N HIS A 153 1.97 -1.67 1.99
CA HIS A 153 1.86 -0.59 2.96
C HIS A 153 1.66 0.78 2.26
N ARG A 154 0.71 1.59 2.76
CA ARG A 154 0.23 2.83 2.10
C ARG A 154 1.29 3.92 1.96
N SER A 155 2.41 3.78 2.65
CA SER A 155 3.54 4.70 2.63
C SER A 155 4.85 3.90 2.54
N GLN A 156 5.55 4.00 1.41
CA GLN A 156 6.83 3.32 1.20
C GLN A 156 8.04 4.19 1.58
N GLY A 157 7.79 5.42 2.05
CA GLY A 157 8.76 6.38 2.55
C GLY A 157 8.05 7.52 3.30
N VAL A 158 8.78 8.55 3.70
CA VAL A 158 8.21 9.73 4.41
C VAL A 158 7.90 10.84 3.43
N THR A 159 6.67 11.35 3.48
CA THR A 159 6.27 12.52 2.69
C THR A 159 6.22 13.79 3.53
N THR A 160 6.90 14.84 3.07
CA THR A 160 6.83 16.18 3.68
C THR A 160 6.27 17.20 2.67
N LEU A 161 5.13 17.82 2.98
CA LEU A 161 4.48 18.85 2.16
C LEU A 161 5.43 20.03 1.93
N GLY A 162 5.59 20.39 0.66
CA GLY A 162 6.42 21.52 0.24
C GLY A 162 7.93 21.30 0.37
N GLN A 163 8.38 20.08 0.71
CA GLN A 163 9.79 19.71 0.67
C GLN A 163 9.99 18.57 -0.34
N VAL A 164 11.00 18.72 -1.20
CA VAL A 164 11.48 17.64 -2.08
C VAL A 164 12.30 16.61 -1.27
N ASP A 165 12.63 16.95 -0.02
CA ASP A 165 13.54 16.21 0.88
C ASP A 165 12.80 15.18 1.78
N GLY A 166 11.70 14.58 1.32
CA GLY A 166 11.14 13.41 2.00
C GLY A 166 12.12 12.23 1.95
N GLU A 167 12.18 11.39 3.00
CA GLU A 167 12.94 10.13 2.92
C GLU A 167 12.24 9.21 1.92
N SER A 168 12.75 9.18 0.68
CA SER A 168 12.31 8.28 -0.40
C SER A 168 12.34 6.81 0.07
N ALA A 169 11.48 5.97 -0.51
CA ALA A 169 11.57 4.52 -0.30
C ALA A 169 12.95 3.96 -0.69
N GLY A 170 13.73 4.68 -1.50
CA GLY A 170 15.09 4.29 -1.82
C GLY A 170 15.22 3.28 -2.95
N ASN A 171 14.12 2.68 -3.41
CA ASN A 171 14.15 1.70 -4.49
C ASN A 171 14.64 2.34 -5.80
N TYR A 172 15.47 1.60 -6.52
CA TYR A 172 16.02 1.97 -7.81
C TYR A 172 15.48 1.04 -8.91
N PHE A 173 15.07 1.62 -10.04
CA PHE A 173 14.48 0.88 -11.15
C PHE A 173 15.22 1.17 -12.46
N LEU A 174 15.80 0.13 -13.06
CA LEU A 174 16.30 0.09 -14.44
C LEU A 174 15.44 -0.90 -15.26
N GLY A 175 14.15 -0.59 -15.41
CA GLY A 175 13.12 -1.41 -16.05
C GLY A 175 11.73 -0.74 -15.99
N GLN A 176 10.66 -1.40 -16.47
CA GLN A 176 9.30 -0.89 -16.28
C GLN A 176 8.80 -1.16 -14.85
N VAL A 177 7.85 -0.35 -14.37
CA VAL A 177 7.14 -0.60 -13.10
C VAL A 177 5.66 -0.71 -13.45
N ASP A 178 5.03 -1.86 -13.27
CA ASP A 178 3.59 -2.02 -13.48
C ASP A 178 2.91 -1.98 -12.12
N LEU A 179 2.01 -1.02 -11.93
CA LEU A 179 1.21 -0.93 -10.73
C LEU A 179 -0.23 -1.00 -11.19
N ASP A 180 -0.94 -2.11 -10.92
CA ASP A 180 -2.36 -2.16 -11.25
C ASP A 180 -3.07 -0.98 -10.58
N GLY A 181 -3.65 -0.11 -11.39
CA GLY A 181 -4.26 1.15 -10.97
C GLY A 181 -5.40 0.95 -9.97
N ARG A 182 -5.93 -0.26 -9.89
CA ARG A 182 -6.87 -0.68 -8.84
C ARG A 182 -6.29 -0.65 -7.42
N ASN A 183 -4.97 -0.53 -7.27
CA ASN A 183 -4.28 -0.29 -6.00
C ASN A 183 -4.03 1.21 -5.72
N ALA A 184 -4.79 2.13 -6.34
CA ALA A 184 -4.63 3.60 -6.21
C ALA A 184 -4.63 4.15 -4.77
N ASP A 185 -5.28 3.49 -3.82
CA ASP A 185 -5.19 3.84 -2.39
C ASP A 185 -3.78 3.67 -1.81
N SER A 186 -2.95 2.81 -2.41
CA SER A 186 -1.52 2.62 -2.10
C SER A 186 -0.61 3.62 -2.82
N LEU A 187 -1.11 4.27 -3.88
CA LEU A 187 -0.31 5.07 -4.81
C LEU A 187 -0.14 6.52 -4.39
N GLY A 188 -0.88 6.99 -3.38
CA GLY A 188 -0.73 8.36 -2.89
C GLY A 188 0.69 8.70 -2.43
N ILE A 189 1.50 7.71 -2.04
CA ILE A 189 2.82 7.89 -1.41
C ILE A 189 3.82 6.79 -1.86
N PHE A 190 3.95 6.55 -3.17
CA PHE A 190 5.02 5.70 -3.72
C PHE A 190 6.15 6.58 -4.26
N THR A 191 7.18 6.86 -3.46
CA THR A 191 8.38 7.60 -3.89
C THR A 191 9.47 6.61 -4.30
N TYR A 192 10.12 6.85 -5.44
CA TYR A 192 11.20 5.98 -5.93
C TYR A 192 12.36 6.82 -6.46
N ASN A 193 13.56 6.25 -6.44
CA ASN A 193 14.77 6.90 -6.93
C ASN A 193 15.06 6.44 -8.34
N TRP A 194 15.60 7.36 -9.14
CA TRP A 194 16.00 7.02 -10.48
C TRP A 194 17.04 8.01 -11.07
N ASN A 195 17.86 7.54 -12.00
CA ASN A 195 19.03 8.25 -12.53
C ASN A 195 18.62 9.28 -13.60
N GLY A 196 19.00 10.54 -13.42
CA GLY A 196 18.57 11.65 -14.28
C GLY A 196 19.06 11.61 -15.73
N ASP A 197 20.01 10.73 -16.05
CA ASP A 197 20.51 10.52 -17.41
C ASP A 197 19.73 9.43 -18.20
N ASP A 198 18.86 8.67 -17.54
CA ASP A 198 18.10 7.57 -18.16
C ASP A 198 16.65 8.04 -18.58
N THR A 199 15.79 7.17 -19.13
CA THR A 199 14.34 7.45 -19.40
C THR A 199 13.36 6.97 -18.32
N PRO A 200 12.32 7.79 -17.88
CA PRO A 200 11.51 7.49 -16.66
C PRO A 200 11.05 6.06 -16.66
N PRO A 201 11.25 5.27 -15.58
CA PRO A 201 10.58 3.99 -15.54
C PRO A 201 9.10 4.26 -15.77
N SER A 202 8.57 3.65 -16.81
CA SER A 202 7.18 3.84 -17.20
C SER A 202 6.33 3.19 -16.14
N ILE A 203 5.57 4.01 -15.40
CA ILE A 203 4.55 3.52 -14.48
C ILE A 203 3.30 3.25 -15.31
N ASP A 204 2.99 1.97 -15.57
CA ASP A 204 1.68 1.62 -16.10
C ASP A 204 0.71 1.60 -14.93
N LEU A 205 -0.36 2.38 -15.05
CA LEU A 205 -1.41 2.47 -14.06
C LEU A 205 -2.65 1.92 -14.74
N ASN A 206 -3.00 0.67 -14.44
CA ASN A 206 -4.21 0.03 -14.96
C ASN A 206 -5.51 0.61 -14.37
N LEU A 207 -5.69 1.92 -14.45
CA LEU A 207 -6.95 2.61 -14.22
C LEU A 207 -7.72 2.72 -15.53
N ASP A 208 -8.98 2.29 -15.52
CA ASP A 208 -9.95 2.91 -16.43
C ASP A 208 -10.03 4.40 -16.05
N GLU A 209 -9.48 5.26 -16.91
CA GLU A 209 -9.41 6.73 -16.83
C GLU A 209 -8.16 7.33 -16.13
N SER A 210 -7.20 7.69 -17.00
CA SER A 210 -6.21 8.78 -16.96
C SER A 210 -5.91 9.55 -15.66
N ASN A 211 -4.61 9.57 -15.36
CA ASN A 211 -3.83 10.59 -14.64
C ASN A 211 -3.66 10.41 -13.11
N ILE A 212 -2.84 9.45 -12.69
CA ILE A 212 -2.10 9.60 -11.42
C ILE A 212 -0.71 10.14 -11.77
N ASN A 213 -0.43 11.36 -11.31
CA ASN A 213 0.93 11.87 -11.24
C ASN A 213 1.48 11.49 -9.86
N VAL A 214 2.37 10.51 -9.83
CA VAL A 214 3.19 10.20 -8.65
C VAL A 214 4.10 11.41 -8.38
N PRO A 215 4.26 11.87 -7.13
CA PRO A 215 5.23 12.91 -6.81
C PRO A 215 6.64 12.47 -7.25
N LEU A 216 7.12 13.02 -8.36
CA LEU A 216 8.48 12.82 -8.85
C LEU A 216 9.45 13.61 -7.97
N GLY A 217 10.03 12.95 -6.97
CA GLY A 217 11.12 13.49 -6.17
C GLY A 217 12.48 13.09 -6.74
N PHE A 218 13.35 14.07 -6.96
CA PHE A 218 14.74 13.91 -7.41
C PHE A 218 15.66 14.17 -6.21
N GLU A 219 16.58 13.25 -5.87
CA GLU A 219 17.83 13.55 -5.16
C GLU A 219 18.90 12.45 -5.43
N PRO A 220 20.19 12.78 -5.60
CA PRO A 220 21.23 11.88 -6.14
C PRO A 220 21.90 11.00 -5.10
N ALA A 221 21.39 10.93 -3.86
CA ALA A 221 21.98 10.13 -2.80
C ALA A 221 21.11 8.89 -2.53
N HIS A 222 21.43 7.79 -3.22
CA HIS A 222 21.02 6.43 -2.83
C HIS A 222 21.69 6.09 -1.48
N ASN A 223 21.20 6.68 -0.39
CA ASN A 223 21.73 6.46 0.95
C ASN A 223 20.92 5.37 1.65
N CYS A 224 21.15 4.14 1.21
CA CYS A 224 20.54 2.93 1.74
C CYS A 224 21.56 2.20 2.63
N PRO A 225 21.67 2.57 3.92
CA PRO A 225 22.62 1.90 4.81
C PRO A 225 22.22 0.44 5.01
N THR A 226 23.20 -0.45 5.12
CA THR A 226 22.98 -1.83 5.55
C THR A 226 22.29 -1.86 6.92
N ASN A 227 21.22 -2.66 7.09
CA ASN A 227 20.70 -2.98 8.43
C ASN A 227 21.34 -4.26 8.99
N VAL A 228 22.17 -4.95 8.21
CA VAL A 228 22.91 -6.14 8.61
C VAL A 228 24.17 -5.75 9.36
N PHE A 229 24.28 -6.14 10.63
CA PHE A 229 25.39 -5.72 11.47
C PHE A 229 26.74 -6.33 11.08
N GLU A 230 27.79 -5.49 11.09
CA GLU A 230 29.16 -5.91 11.42
C GLU A 230 29.52 -5.69 12.92
N THR A 231 28.72 -4.92 13.69
CA THR A 231 28.97 -4.64 15.13
C THR A 231 27.70 -4.62 15.99
N ARG A 232 27.72 -5.36 17.12
CA ARG A 232 26.65 -5.43 18.14
C ARG A 232 26.52 -4.10 18.91
N GLY A 233 25.58 -3.24 18.53
CA GLY A 233 25.15 -2.06 19.31
C GLY A 233 23.85 -2.34 20.09
N PRO A 234 23.45 -1.47 21.05
CA PRO A 234 22.21 -1.67 21.81
C PRO A 234 20.97 -1.34 20.96
N VAL A 235 20.38 -2.36 20.33
CA VAL A 235 19.14 -2.30 19.52
C VAL A 235 17.94 -1.77 20.34
N SER A 236 17.95 -1.95 21.66
CA SER A 236 16.84 -1.58 22.55
C SER A 236 16.57 -0.08 22.63
N LEU A 237 17.60 0.78 22.51
CA LEU A 237 17.42 2.24 22.59
C LEU A 237 16.75 2.80 21.34
N SER A 238 17.05 2.25 20.15
CA SER A 238 16.37 2.65 18.92
C SER A 238 14.91 2.22 18.89
N ILE A 239 14.56 1.07 19.48
CA ILE A 239 13.15 0.64 19.57
C ILE A 239 12.34 1.64 20.41
N GLU A 240 12.86 2.03 21.58
CA GLU A 240 12.17 2.95 22.48
C GLU A 240 11.87 4.30 21.83
N ASP A 241 12.86 4.88 21.16
CA ASP A 241 12.72 6.19 20.50
C ASP A 241 11.70 6.12 19.36
N GLU A 242 11.81 5.13 18.46
CA GLU A 242 10.90 4.97 17.32
C GLU A 242 9.46 4.65 17.77
N TRP A 243 9.30 3.80 18.80
CA TRP A 243 8.00 3.51 19.41
C TRP A 243 7.37 4.78 19.98
N ASN A 244 8.10 5.54 20.79
CA ASN A 244 7.58 6.75 21.42
C ASN A 244 7.17 7.80 20.37
N GLN A 245 7.92 7.93 19.27
CA GLN A 245 7.56 8.82 18.17
C GLN A 245 6.28 8.36 17.46
N ALA A 246 6.16 7.06 17.19
CA ALA A 246 4.93 6.50 16.61
C ALA A 246 3.71 6.77 17.50
N GLN A 247 3.81 6.54 18.81
CA GLN A 247 2.71 6.78 19.75
C GLN A 247 2.30 8.26 19.81
N GLN A 248 3.28 9.17 19.88
CA GLN A 248 2.99 10.63 19.91
C GLN A 248 2.28 11.09 18.63
N LEU A 249 2.69 10.58 17.47
CA LEU A 249 2.04 10.92 16.20
C LEU A 249 0.65 10.32 16.07
N LYS A 250 0.44 9.11 16.59
CA LYS A 250 -0.90 8.51 16.67
C LYS A 250 -1.83 9.33 17.55
N ASP A 251 -1.38 9.75 18.74
CA ASP A 251 -2.15 10.62 19.63
C ASP A 251 -2.53 11.94 18.94
N GLU A 252 -1.59 12.57 18.21
CA GLU A 252 -1.86 13.76 17.40
C GLU A 252 -2.89 13.47 16.31
N TYR A 253 -2.68 12.41 15.52
CA TYR A 253 -3.58 12.01 14.44
C TYR A 253 -5.01 11.80 14.92
N PHE A 254 -5.21 11.04 16.00
CA PHE A 254 -6.56 10.77 16.53
C PHE A 254 -7.24 11.99 17.12
N SER A 255 -6.47 12.97 17.62
CA SER A 255 -7.04 14.24 18.08
C SER A 255 -7.60 15.09 16.94
N LEU A 256 -7.12 14.87 15.71
CA LEU A 256 -7.48 15.62 14.51
C LEU A 256 -8.50 14.86 13.64
N LEU A 257 -8.35 13.53 13.54
CA LEU A 257 -9.24 12.64 12.80
C LEU A 257 -10.68 12.86 13.25
N ASP A 258 -11.56 13.21 12.32
CA ASP A 258 -12.97 13.46 12.60
C ASP A 258 -13.20 14.45 13.77
N CYS A 259 -12.32 15.44 13.92
CA CYS A 259 -12.31 16.39 15.05
C CYS A 259 -12.21 15.72 16.43
N GLY A 260 -11.69 14.49 16.51
CA GLY A 260 -11.54 13.70 17.72
C GLY A 260 -12.79 12.95 18.18
N ASP A 261 -13.90 12.99 17.42
CA ASP A 261 -15.14 12.30 17.77
C ASP A 261 -15.89 11.79 16.51
N THR A 262 -15.40 10.68 15.97
CA THR A 262 -16.03 9.99 14.84
C THR A 262 -17.49 9.63 15.12
N GLN A 263 -17.80 9.14 16.34
CA GLN A 263 -19.16 8.72 16.69
C GLN A 263 -20.13 9.91 16.68
N PHE A 264 -19.71 11.07 17.19
CA PHE A 264 -20.50 12.29 17.11
C PHE A 264 -20.78 12.69 15.66
N LEU A 265 -19.79 12.67 14.77
CA LEU A 265 -20.01 13.00 13.36
C LEU A 265 -20.94 12.00 12.66
N LEU A 266 -20.83 10.71 12.96
CA LEU A 266 -21.74 9.68 12.43
C LEU A 266 -23.17 9.89 12.94
N GLU A 267 -23.36 10.19 14.22
CA GLU A 267 -24.68 10.50 14.80
C GLU A 267 -25.28 11.78 14.21
N LEU A 268 -24.44 12.80 13.99
CA LEU A 268 -24.83 14.06 13.34
C LEU A 268 -25.36 13.83 11.91
N ILE A 269 -24.75 12.92 11.15
CA ILE A 269 -25.19 12.57 9.79
C ILE A 269 -26.50 11.75 9.83
N GLN A 270 -26.60 10.75 10.72
CA GLN A 270 -27.73 9.82 10.80
C GLN A 270 -28.99 10.46 11.37
N THR A 271 -28.82 11.40 12.30
CA THR A 271 -29.91 12.15 12.91
C THR A 271 -29.69 13.62 12.61
N PRO A 272 -29.99 14.09 11.38
CA PRO A 272 -29.89 15.51 11.10
C PRO A 272 -30.87 16.23 12.04
N THR A 273 -30.35 16.75 13.15
CA THR A 273 -31.08 17.58 14.11
C THR A 273 -31.36 18.96 13.52
N PHE A 274 -30.88 19.21 12.31
CA PHE A 274 -30.88 20.46 11.59
C PHE A 274 -31.78 20.37 10.35
N ASP A 275 -32.49 21.46 10.05
CA ASP A 275 -33.46 21.52 8.95
C ASP A 275 -32.80 21.45 7.54
N SER A 276 -31.47 21.42 7.43
CA SER A 276 -30.74 21.26 6.15
C SER A 276 -29.36 20.61 6.29
N TYR A 277 -28.99 19.79 5.29
CA TYR A 277 -27.65 19.20 5.14
C TYR A 277 -26.51 20.23 5.03
N SER A 278 -26.80 21.51 4.78
CA SER A 278 -25.78 22.56 4.71
C SER A 278 -25.04 22.77 6.03
N GLU A 279 -25.73 22.62 7.17
CA GLU A 279 -25.10 22.77 8.49
C GLU A 279 -24.23 21.55 8.83
N VAL A 280 -24.68 20.35 8.44
CA VAL A 280 -23.88 19.13 8.55
C VAL A 280 -22.61 19.26 7.71
N ILE A 281 -22.73 19.66 6.43
CA ILE A 281 -21.56 19.89 5.56
C ILE A 281 -20.61 20.94 6.16
N GLY A 282 -21.13 22.04 6.72
CA GLY A 282 -20.29 23.05 7.39
C GLY A 282 -19.45 22.46 8.52
N GLN A 283 -20.06 21.65 9.40
CA GLN A 283 -19.34 20.99 10.49
C GLN A 283 -18.30 19.97 9.99
N LEU A 284 -18.62 19.22 8.93
CA LEU A 284 -17.67 18.29 8.32
C LEU A 284 -16.48 19.03 7.67
N THR A 285 -16.76 20.14 6.97
CA THR A 285 -15.73 20.97 6.36
C THR A 285 -14.78 21.56 7.41
N ASP A 286 -15.28 21.93 8.60
CA ASP A 286 -14.45 22.42 9.71
C ASP A 286 -13.45 21.36 10.23
N CYS A 287 -13.73 20.07 10.03
CA CYS A 287 -12.83 18.95 10.37
C CYS A 287 -11.88 18.57 9.22
N SER A 288 -11.99 19.20 8.06
CA SER A 288 -11.16 18.88 6.89
C SER A 288 -9.72 19.41 7.08
N PRO A 289 -8.68 18.74 6.55
CA PRO A 289 -8.70 17.56 5.68
C PRO A 289 -8.68 16.23 6.45
N TYR A 290 -9.10 16.19 7.72
CA TYR A 290 -8.96 15.04 8.60
C TYR A 290 -10.21 14.15 8.67
N LEU A 291 -11.13 14.24 7.72
CA LEU A 291 -12.29 13.34 7.70
C LEU A 291 -11.86 11.91 7.34
N SER A 292 -12.35 10.93 8.10
CA SER A 292 -12.16 9.52 7.85
C SER A 292 -12.96 9.05 6.63
N GLY A 293 -12.53 7.92 6.03
CA GLY A 293 -13.29 7.28 4.97
C GLY A 293 -14.70 6.89 5.44
N GLU A 294 -14.86 6.50 6.70
CA GLU A 294 -16.15 6.13 7.29
C GLU A 294 -17.12 7.32 7.33
N VAL A 295 -16.69 8.48 7.82
CA VAL A 295 -17.51 9.70 7.85
C VAL A 295 -17.83 10.19 6.43
N LEU A 296 -16.85 10.16 5.52
CA LEU A 296 -17.06 10.54 4.11
C LEU A 296 -18.03 9.59 3.40
N MET A 297 -17.94 8.28 3.65
CA MET A 297 -18.87 7.31 3.10
C MET A 297 -20.27 7.47 3.68
N SER A 298 -20.39 7.76 4.98
CA SER A 298 -21.65 8.02 5.68
C SER A 298 -22.40 9.21 5.05
N ILE A 299 -21.72 10.35 4.82
CA ILE A 299 -22.37 11.51 4.18
C ILE A 299 -22.74 11.23 2.71
N LEU A 300 -21.95 10.41 2.00
CA LEU A 300 -22.25 9.99 0.63
C LEU A 300 -23.46 9.04 0.54
N GLU A 301 -23.93 8.45 1.64
CA GLU A 301 -25.20 7.71 1.65
C GLU A 301 -26.40 8.65 1.43
N HIS A 302 -26.24 9.91 1.82
CA HIS A 302 -27.23 10.98 1.67
C HIS A 302 -26.97 11.88 0.45
N GLN A 303 -26.05 11.48 -0.45
CA GLN A 303 -25.61 12.31 -1.59
C GLN A 303 -26.74 12.83 -2.50
N ASN A 304 -27.91 12.19 -2.53
CA ASN A 304 -29.05 12.65 -3.35
C ASN A 304 -29.82 13.82 -2.70
N GLU A 305 -29.60 14.08 -1.42
CA GLU A 305 -30.21 15.16 -0.65
C GLU A 305 -29.29 16.39 -0.57
N ILE A 306 -28.06 16.26 -1.08
CA ILE A 306 -26.99 17.26 -0.99
C ILE A 306 -26.73 17.83 -2.40
N PRO A 307 -26.68 19.16 -2.57
CA PRO A 307 -26.28 19.77 -3.83
C PRO A 307 -24.88 19.32 -4.27
N ASN A 308 -24.71 19.00 -5.56
CA ASN A 308 -23.43 18.54 -6.13
C ASN A 308 -22.24 19.45 -5.78
N ASN A 309 -22.45 20.77 -5.77
CA ASN A 309 -21.37 21.73 -5.46
C ASN A 309 -20.91 21.62 -4.01
N SER A 310 -21.83 21.48 -3.05
CA SER A 310 -21.48 21.32 -1.63
C SER A 310 -20.77 19.99 -1.37
N LEU A 311 -21.16 18.94 -2.10
CA LEU A 311 -20.49 17.65 -2.03
C LEU A 311 -19.06 17.72 -2.59
N LEU A 312 -18.88 18.35 -3.75
CA LEU A 312 -17.57 18.56 -4.35
C LEU A 312 -16.66 19.47 -3.51
N GLU A 313 -17.22 20.45 -2.81
CA GLU A 313 -16.48 21.31 -1.90
C GLU A 313 -15.94 20.53 -0.69
N LEU A 314 -16.80 19.72 -0.05
CA LEU A 314 -16.39 18.86 1.06
C LEU A 314 -15.32 17.86 0.64
N LEU A 315 -15.55 17.17 -0.49
CA LEU A 315 -14.59 16.22 -1.04
C LEU A 315 -13.30 16.90 -1.50
N GLY A 316 -13.39 18.12 -2.03
CA GLY A 316 -12.26 18.96 -2.40
C GLY A 316 -11.41 19.40 -1.21
N ALA A 317 -12.04 19.61 -0.05
CA ALA A 317 -11.36 19.87 1.21
C ALA A 317 -10.71 18.60 1.81
N ASN A 318 -11.04 17.43 1.27
CA ASN A 318 -10.49 16.13 1.67
C ASN A 318 -9.90 15.37 0.45
N PRO A 319 -8.83 15.88 -0.19
CA PRO A 319 -8.26 15.29 -1.41
C PRO A 319 -7.98 13.79 -1.36
N HIS A 320 -7.65 13.23 -0.19
CA HIS A 320 -7.45 11.78 0.00
C HIS A 320 -8.68 10.95 -0.40
N ALA A 321 -9.89 11.53 -0.31
CA ALA A 321 -11.13 10.89 -0.74
C ALA A 321 -11.14 10.56 -2.24
N SER A 322 -10.39 11.29 -3.06
CA SER A 322 -10.32 11.06 -4.52
C SER A 322 -9.55 9.80 -4.90
N ARG A 323 -8.74 9.25 -3.98
CA ARG A 323 -8.04 7.97 -4.15
C ARG A 323 -8.91 6.78 -3.76
N SER A 324 -9.91 7.00 -2.89
CA SER A 324 -10.80 5.95 -2.39
C SER A 324 -11.72 5.41 -3.48
N TYR A 325 -11.58 4.12 -3.75
CA TYR A 325 -12.44 3.40 -4.69
C TYR A 325 -13.92 3.47 -4.29
N ASP A 326 -14.22 3.30 -2.99
CA ASP A 326 -15.60 3.30 -2.50
C ASP A 326 -16.25 4.67 -2.66
N VAL A 327 -15.52 5.75 -2.42
CA VAL A 327 -15.98 7.12 -2.68
C VAL A 327 -16.26 7.33 -4.17
N LEU A 328 -15.31 7.01 -5.05
CA LEU A 328 -15.46 7.15 -6.51
C LEU A 328 -16.65 6.34 -7.02
N ARG A 329 -16.78 5.08 -6.58
CA ARG A 329 -17.90 4.20 -6.95
C ARG A 329 -19.22 4.77 -6.46
N LYS A 330 -19.30 5.27 -5.23
CA LYS A 330 -20.52 5.83 -4.65
C LYS A 330 -20.96 7.08 -5.42
N LEU A 331 -20.02 7.93 -5.84
CA LEU A 331 -20.28 9.10 -6.70
C LEU A 331 -20.76 8.71 -8.10
N ASN A 332 -20.16 7.69 -8.71
CA ASN A 332 -20.57 7.19 -10.02
C ASN A 332 -21.98 6.59 -10.03
N LEU A 333 -22.48 6.14 -8.88
CA LEU A 333 -23.82 5.60 -8.70
C LEU A 333 -24.88 6.65 -8.31
N LYS A 334 -24.51 7.93 -8.23
CA LYS A 334 -25.40 9.03 -7.86
C LYS A 334 -26.56 9.18 -8.86
N GLN A 335 -27.78 9.43 -8.38
CA GLN A 335 -28.97 9.54 -9.25
C GLN A 335 -28.90 10.76 -10.17
N GLU A 336 -28.44 11.88 -9.64
CA GLU A 336 -28.08 13.07 -10.40
C GLU A 336 -26.55 13.08 -10.55
N PRO A 337 -26.01 12.67 -11.71
CA PRO A 337 -24.57 12.56 -11.91
C PRO A 337 -23.89 13.90 -11.68
N LEU A 338 -22.65 13.84 -11.19
CA LEU A 338 -21.75 14.99 -11.24
C LEU A 338 -21.54 15.40 -12.71
N SER A 339 -21.27 16.68 -12.95
CA SER A 339 -20.85 17.12 -14.27
C SER A 339 -19.50 16.48 -14.61
N GLN A 340 -19.21 16.26 -15.90
CA GLN A 340 -17.91 15.72 -16.31
C GLN A 340 -16.77 16.58 -15.77
N GLN A 341 -16.91 17.91 -15.86
CA GLN A 341 -15.94 18.84 -15.29
C GLN A 341 -15.76 18.68 -13.77
N GLY A 342 -16.82 18.38 -13.02
CA GLY A 342 -16.75 18.13 -11.58
C GLY A 342 -16.02 16.83 -11.25
N LEU A 343 -16.27 15.76 -12.02
CA LEU A 343 -15.54 14.49 -11.91
C LEU A 343 -14.06 14.66 -12.27
N ASP A 344 -13.78 15.32 -13.41
CA ASP A 344 -12.40 15.60 -13.83
C ASP A 344 -11.65 16.42 -12.77
N SER A 345 -12.34 17.39 -12.14
CA SER A 345 -11.77 18.22 -11.07
C SER A 345 -11.51 17.42 -9.80
N PHE A 346 -12.39 16.47 -9.46
CA PHE A 346 -12.20 15.59 -8.30
C PHE A 346 -11.08 14.59 -8.52
N ASN A 347 -11.03 13.96 -9.70
CA ASN A 347 -9.97 13.02 -10.07
C ASN A 347 -8.60 13.71 -10.11
N ALA A 348 -8.53 14.99 -10.48
CA ALA A 348 -7.29 15.77 -10.43
C ALA A 348 -6.71 15.94 -9.01
N LEU A 349 -7.50 15.73 -7.96
CA LEU A 349 -7.05 15.81 -6.57
C LEU A 349 -6.25 14.58 -6.11
N GLN A 350 -6.23 13.50 -6.89
CA GLN A 350 -5.55 12.25 -6.50
C GLN A 350 -4.04 12.43 -6.24
N SER A 351 -3.43 13.37 -6.94
CA SER A 351 -2.01 13.74 -6.78
C SER A 351 -1.74 14.71 -5.62
N GLN A 352 -2.79 15.21 -4.97
CA GLN A 352 -2.64 16.12 -3.85
C GLN A 352 -2.45 15.36 -2.55
N LEU A 353 -1.43 15.78 -1.82
CA LEU A 353 -1.15 15.32 -0.49
C LEU A 353 -1.74 16.31 0.52
N THR A 354 -2.31 15.78 1.58
CA THR A 354 -2.92 16.52 2.68
C THR A 354 -2.05 16.42 3.93
N HIS A 355 -2.30 17.27 4.93
CA HIS A 355 -1.66 17.12 6.24
C HIS A 355 -2.01 15.80 6.93
N LYS A 356 -3.18 15.23 6.61
CA LYS A 356 -3.58 13.88 7.03
C LYS A 356 -2.62 12.83 6.45
N ASP A 357 -2.39 12.85 5.14
CA ASP A 357 -1.46 11.92 4.47
C ASP A 357 -0.04 12.00 5.04
N GLN A 358 0.42 13.20 5.42
CA GLN A 358 1.73 13.36 6.07
C GLN A 358 1.80 12.67 7.44
N LEU A 359 0.78 12.85 8.27
CA LEU A 359 0.76 12.23 9.60
C LEU A 359 0.71 10.71 9.46
N GLU A 360 -0.15 10.19 8.56
CA GLU A 360 -0.24 8.75 8.28
C GLU A 360 1.10 8.17 7.79
N SER A 361 1.78 8.88 6.89
CA SER A 361 3.12 8.50 6.40
C SER A 361 4.16 8.47 7.51
N ARG A 362 4.18 9.48 8.39
CA ARG A 362 5.14 9.56 9.51
C ARG A 362 4.87 8.49 10.57
N ILE A 363 3.60 8.19 10.85
CA ILE A 363 3.21 7.08 11.72
C ILE A 363 3.77 5.77 11.13
N GLY A 364 3.40 5.45 9.89
CA GLY A 364 3.86 4.21 9.24
C GLY A 364 5.39 4.11 9.08
N TYR A 365 6.09 5.24 9.00
CA TYR A 365 7.55 5.28 9.04
C TYR A 365 8.10 4.81 10.40
N HIS A 366 7.74 5.50 11.48
CA HIS A 366 8.24 5.17 12.82
C HIS A 366 7.77 3.78 13.26
N GLU A 367 6.56 3.37 12.88
CA GLU A 367 6.06 2.01 13.16
C GLU A 367 6.94 0.93 12.55
N SER A 368 7.15 1.02 11.25
CA SER A 368 7.98 0.08 10.55
C SER A 368 9.40 0.03 11.11
N ARG A 369 9.99 1.16 11.50
CA ARG A 369 11.35 1.19 12.09
C ARG A 369 11.44 0.51 13.45
N TYR A 370 10.47 0.70 14.35
CA TYR A 370 10.52 0.00 15.63
C TYR A 370 10.21 -1.49 15.45
N CYS A 371 9.25 -1.87 14.60
CA CYS A 371 8.92 -3.28 14.29
C CYS A 371 10.14 -3.99 13.69
N ASN A 372 10.82 -3.32 12.78
CA ASN A 372 12.08 -3.74 12.18
C ASN A 372 13.16 -3.96 13.26
N ALA A 373 13.39 -2.97 14.13
CA ALA A 373 14.36 -3.09 15.21
C ALA A 373 13.98 -4.20 16.22
N LEU A 374 12.69 -4.43 16.47
CA LEU A 374 12.18 -5.51 17.30
C LEU A 374 12.45 -6.88 16.67
N ASN A 375 12.09 -7.09 15.40
CA ASN A 375 12.36 -8.33 14.67
C ASN A 375 13.87 -8.67 14.65
N ARG A 376 14.72 -7.66 14.51
CA ARG A 376 16.19 -7.79 14.65
C ARG A 376 16.58 -8.21 16.05
N GLY A 377 16.10 -7.51 17.07
CA GLY A 377 16.42 -7.78 18.46
C GLY A 377 16.04 -9.20 18.90
N ILE A 378 14.88 -9.72 18.44
CA ILE A 378 14.56 -11.12 18.71
C ILE A 378 15.42 -12.08 17.90
N SER A 379 15.67 -11.84 16.61
CA SER A 379 16.53 -12.72 15.81
C SER A 379 17.90 -12.90 16.48
N GLU A 380 18.49 -11.80 16.97
CA GLU A 380 19.72 -11.83 17.78
C GLU A 380 19.59 -12.69 19.04
N LEU A 381 18.49 -12.53 19.78
CA LEU A 381 18.25 -13.33 20.99
C LEU A 381 18.07 -14.81 20.67
N LEU A 382 17.41 -15.16 19.56
CA LEU A 382 17.21 -16.55 19.14
C LEU A 382 18.53 -17.20 18.72
N GLU A 383 19.40 -16.48 18.01
CA GLU A 383 20.71 -16.96 17.59
C GLU A 383 21.76 -16.99 18.73
N ASP A 384 21.57 -16.23 19.81
CA ASP A 384 22.57 -16.14 20.88
C ASP A 384 22.67 -17.44 21.69
N SER A 385 23.68 -18.27 21.38
CA SER A 385 23.94 -19.55 22.08
C SER A 385 24.12 -19.46 23.61
N ILE A 386 24.28 -18.27 24.18
CA ILE A 386 24.42 -18.04 25.62
C ILE A 386 23.05 -17.85 26.29
N VAL A 387 22.06 -17.32 25.56
CA VAL A 387 20.71 -17.10 26.07
C VAL A 387 19.97 -18.43 26.15
N PHE A 388 19.79 -18.95 27.37
CA PHE A 388 19.07 -20.20 27.62
C PHE A 388 17.55 -20.00 27.60
N ASP A 389 17.05 -18.99 28.30
CA ASP A 389 15.63 -18.61 28.32
C ASP A 389 15.36 -17.56 27.25
N LYS A 390 15.13 -18.03 26.02
CA LYS A 390 14.88 -17.18 24.85
C LYS A 390 13.62 -16.33 25.02
N LEU A 391 12.52 -16.95 25.45
CA LEU A 391 11.23 -16.30 25.61
C LEU A 391 11.26 -15.25 26.72
N GLY A 392 11.84 -15.58 27.88
CA GLY A 392 12.01 -14.62 28.98
C GLY A 392 12.91 -13.44 28.60
N ALA A 393 13.98 -13.69 27.82
CA ALA A 393 14.84 -12.61 27.32
C ALA A 393 14.07 -11.67 26.38
N ILE A 394 13.28 -12.22 25.44
CA ILE A 394 12.43 -11.45 24.52
C ILE A 394 11.40 -10.62 25.30
N GLU A 395 10.69 -11.23 26.25
CA GLU A 395 9.69 -10.54 27.06
C GLU A 395 10.31 -9.39 27.86
N SER A 396 11.43 -9.66 28.54
CA SER A 396 12.10 -8.64 29.36
C SER A 396 12.68 -7.49 28.54
N SER A 397 13.02 -7.73 27.26
CA SER A 397 13.66 -6.73 26.39
C SER A 397 12.64 -5.94 25.57
N PHE A 398 11.53 -6.57 25.16
CA PHE A 398 10.64 -6.03 24.12
C PHE A 398 9.15 -6.06 24.47
N GLY A 399 8.74 -6.66 25.59
CA GLY A 399 7.32 -6.85 25.94
C GLY A 399 6.50 -5.55 26.13
N ILE A 400 7.16 -4.40 26.29
CA ILE A 400 6.51 -3.08 26.41
C ILE A 400 6.20 -2.42 25.06
N TYR A 401 6.80 -2.88 23.97
CA TYR A 401 6.68 -2.29 22.62
C TYR A 401 5.78 -3.13 21.70
N GLU A 402 4.83 -3.86 22.29
CA GLU A 402 4.16 -4.97 21.61
C GLU A 402 2.83 -4.57 20.96
N ALA A 403 2.78 -4.63 19.63
CA ALA A 403 1.53 -4.60 18.86
C ALA A 403 0.88 -6.01 18.74
N LEU A 404 -0.39 -6.06 18.31
CA LEU A 404 -1.15 -7.32 18.18
C LEU A 404 -0.44 -8.36 17.29
N GLU A 405 0.17 -7.91 16.19
CA GLU A 405 0.84 -8.82 15.25
C GLU A 405 2.08 -9.49 15.84
N HIS A 406 2.80 -8.80 16.73
CA HIS A 406 3.92 -9.35 17.49
C HIS A 406 3.46 -10.39 18.51
N ARG A 407 2.29 -10.17 19.14
CA ARG A 407 1.70 -11.12 20.10
C ARG A 407 1.43 -12.47 19.45
N TYR A 408 0.82 -12.49 18.26
CA TYR A 408 0.59 -13.72 17.52
C TYR A 408 1.89 -14.46 17.17
N TRP A 409 2.94 -13.72 16.82
CA TRP A 409 4.22 -14.34 16.55
C TRP A 409 4.86 -14.97 17.80
N ARG A 410 4.79 -14.29 18.94
CA ARG A 410 5.27 -14.85 20.20
C ARG A 410 4.51 -16.11 20.61
N ILE A 411 3.22 -16.19 20.30
CA ILE A 411 2.42 -17.41 20.50
C ILE A 411 2.99 -18.56 19.67
N SER A 412 3.30 -18.31 18.38
CA SER A 412 3.94 -19.30 17.51
C SER A 412 5.32 -19.71 18.01
N LEU A 413 6.17 -18.74 18.37
CA LEU A 413 7.52 -19.01 18.87
C LEU A 413 7.49 -19.81 20.17
N ALA A 414 6.60 -19.47 21.12
CA ALA A 414 6.45 -20.22 22.35
C ALA A 414 6.03 -21.68 22.09
N PHE A 415 5.10 -21.88 21.16
CA PHE A 415 4.69 -23.22 20.73
C PHE A 415 5.85 -24.01 20.10
N GLU A 416 6.60 -23.40 19.17
CA GLU A 416 7.74 -24.02 18.49
C GLU A 416 8.87 -24.40 19.45
N LEU A 417 9.11 -23.59 20.49
CA LEU A 417 10.07 -23.89 21.55
C LEU A 417 9.57 -24.94 22.56
N GLY A 418 8.34 -25.44 22.38
CA GLY A 418 7.72 -26.46 23.23
C GLY A 418 7.10 -25.90 24.52
N ASP A 419 7.05 -24.58 24.71
CA ASP A 419 6.38 -23.94 25.84
C ASP A 419 4.89 -23.70 25.52
N ILE A 420 4.14 -24.80 25.52
CA ILE A 420 2.70 -24.80 25.23
C ILE A 420 1.93 -23.94 26.25
N GLN A 421 2.35 -23.94 27.52
CA GLN A 421 1.68 -23.18 28.57
C GLN A 421 1.81 -21.68 28.36
N GLU A 422 3.01 -21.20 28.00
CA GLU A 422 3.21 -19.79 27.68
C GLU A 422 2.48 -19.39 26.40
N SER A 423 2.51 -20.24 25.37
CA SER A 423 1.76 -20.03 24.13
C SER A 423 0.26 -19.83 24.40
N GLN A 424 -0.36 -20.71 25.20
CA GLN A 424 -1.76 -20.60 25.63
C GLN A 424 -2.02 -19.32 26.43
N ARG A 425 -1.15 -19.00 27.40
CA ARG A 425 -1.28 -17.81 28.25
C ARG A 425 -1.28 -16.52 27.42
N LEU A 426 -0.40 -16.43 26.41
CA LEU A 426 -0.31 -15.29 25.51
C LEU A 426 -1.55 -15.19 24.60
N LEU A 427 -2.06 -16.33 24.12
CA LEU A 427 -3.28 -16.37 23.30
C LEU A 427 -4.54 -15.94 24.07
N ASP A 428 -4.67 -16.38 25.31
CA ASP A 428 -5.79 -16.05 26.19
C ASP A 428 -5.78 -14.58 26.66
N SER A 429 -4.60 -13.93 26.67
CA SER A 429 -4.50 -12.53 27.13
C SER A 429 -4.95 -11.52 26.08
N ILE A 430 -4.99 -11.90 24.79
CA ILE A 430 -5.25 -10.97 23.67
C ILE A 430 -6.51 -10.11 23.89
N PRO A 431 -7.70 -10.68 24.20
CA PRO A 431 -8.93 -9.88 24.27
C PRO A 431 -8.93 -8.84 25.41
N SER A 432 -8.07 -9.04 26.40
CA SER A 432 -7.95 -8.11 27.55
C SER A 432 -6.90 -7.02 27.34
N GLN A 433 -6.02 -7.18 26.35
CA GLN A 433 -4.85 -6.32 26.12
C GLN A 433 -4.92 -5.54 24.81
N PHE A 434 -5.70 -6.02 23.83
CA PHE A 434 -5.84 -5.38 22.53
C PHE A 434 -7.31 -5.13 22.19
N SER A 435 -7.57 -4.00 21.52
CA SER A 435 -8.89 -3.72 20.96
C SER A 435 -9.11 -4.59 19.72
N LEU A 436 -10.10 -5.49 19.80
CA LEU A 436 -10.45 -6.40 18.72
C LEU A 436 -11.78 -5.98 18.08
N ILE A 437 -11.71 -5.36 16.90
CA ILE A 437 -12.89 -4.91 16.15
C ILE A 437 -12.81 -5.44 14.71
N GLY A 438 -13.96 -5.71 14.09
CA GLY A 438 -14.06 -6.01 12.66
C GLY A 438 -13.25 -7.25 12.22
N THR A 439 -12.29 -7.04 11.33
CA THR A 439 -11.40 -8.10 10.80
C THR A 439 -10.47 -8.66 11.87
N LYS A 440 -9.92 -7.82 12.78
CA LYS A 440 -9.06 -8.27 13.89
C LYS A 440 -9.75 -9.26 14.81
N TYR A 441 -11.02 -9.00 15.11
CA TYR A 441 -11.85 -9.93 15.90
C TYR A 441 -12.03 -11.27 15.18
N ARG A 442 -12.36 -11.27 13.89
CA ARG A 442 -12.54 -12.52 13.12
C ARG A 442 -11.24 -13.33 13.02
N GLU A 443 -10.13 -12.66 12.74
CA GLU A 443 -8.81 -13.31 12.68
C GLU A 443 -8.44 -13.97 14.01
N TYR A 444 -8.65 -13.26 15.13
CA TYR A 444 -8.38 -13.81 16.46
C TYR A 444 -9.14 -15.11 16.72
N TYR A 445 -10.44 -15.18 16.39
CA TYR A 445 -11.23 -16.39 16.61
C TYR A 445 -10.77 -17.57 15.74
N ASP A 446 -10.43 -17.32 14.48
CA ASP A 446 -9.90 -18.35 13.60
C ASP A 446 -8.51 -18.82 14.10
N PHE A 447 -7.67 -17.89 14.54
CA PHE A 447 -6.36 -18.20 15.12
C PHE A 447 -6.46 -19.03 16.41
N VAL A 448 -7.37 -18.69 17.32
CA VAL A 448 -7.67 -19.49 18.53
C VAL A 448 -8.11 -20.90 18.15
N SER A 449 -8.98 -21.03 17.15
CA SER A 449 -9.49 -22.33 16.70
C SER A 449 -8.37 -23.21 16.16
N VAL A 450 -7.47 -22.63 15.34
CA VAL A 450 -6.29 -23.33 14.81
C VAL A 450 -5.34 -23.76 15.93
N TYR A 451 -5.01 -22.86 16.86
CA TYR A 451 -4.07 -23.16 17.95
C TYR A 451 -4.63 -24.16 18.96
N THR A 452 -5.93 -24.14 19.22
CA THR A 452 -6.58 -25.16 20.06
C THR A 452 -6.35 -26.55 19.49
N ILE A 453 -6.52 -26.71 18.17
CA ILE A 453 -6.25 -27.98 17.47
C ILE A 453 -4.76 -28.33 17.54
N LEU A 454 -3.85 -27.36 17.32
CA LEU A 454 -2.41 -27.61 17.43
C LEU A 454 -1.98 -28.08 18.83
N TYR A 455 -2.56 -27.51 19.89
CA TYR A 455 -2.28 -27.93 21.26
C TYR A 455 -2.81 -29.35 21.55
N GLU A 456 -3.94 -29.75 20.97
CA GLU A 456 -4.43 -31.11 21.08
C GLU A 456 -3.51 -32.10 20.34
N LEU A 457 -3.10 -31.76 19.12
CA LEU A 457 -2.18 -32.56 18.31
C LEU A 457 -0.79 -32.70 18.95
N SER A 458 -0.32 -31.70 19.70
CA SER A 458 1.01 -31.75 20.34
C SER A 458 1.01 -32.51 21.67
N ASN A 459 -0.14 -32.66 22.32
CA ASN A 459 -0.27 -33.37 23.61
C ASN A 459 -0.51 -34.88 23.44
N ASP A 460 -1.08 -35.29 22.31
CA ASP A 460 -1.37 -36.69 22.02
C ASP A 460 -0.36 -37.26 21.02
N ASP A 461 -0.17 -38.58 21.01
CA ASP A 461 0.53 -39.32 19.94
C ASP A 461 -0.38 -39.40 18.68
N VAL A 462 -1.12 -38.32 18.40
CA VAL A 462 -2.15 -38.23 17.37
C VAL A 462 -1.48 -37.86 16.05
N SER A 463 -1.58 -38.79 15.11
CA SER A 463 -1.02 -38.66 13.76
C SER A 463 -2.06 -38.24 12.72
N ILE A 464 -3.33 -38.08 13.10
CA ILE A 464 -4.45 -37.84 12.16
C ILE A 464 -5.51 -36.94 12.82
N LEU A 465 -6.05 -35.99 12.05
CA LEU A 465 -7.18 -35.14 12.47
C LEU A 465 -8.47 -35.94 12.66
N ASN A 466 -9.26 -35.60 13.68
CA ASN A 466 -10.63 -36.10 13.79
C ASN A 466 -11.61 -35.34 12.85
N GLU A 467 -12.83 -35.86 12.66
CA GLU A 467 -13.80 -35.28 11.71
C GLU A 467 -14.15 -33.81 12.02
N GLU A 468 -14.22 -33.42 13.30
CA GLU A 468 -14.56 -32.07 13.74
C GLU A 468 -13.39 -31.09 13.53
N GLN A 469 -12.18 -31.51 13.89
CA GLN A 469 -10.94 -30.77 13.66
C GLN A 469 -10.73 -30.55 12.15
N TYR A 470 -10.88 -31.60 11.35
CA TYR A 470 -10.77 -31.53 9.89
C TYR A 470 -11.79 -30.54 9.30
N ALA A 471 -13.07 -30.64 9.70
CA ALA A 471 -14.11 -29.74 9.22
C ALA A 471 -13.84 -28.27 9.60
N THR A 472 -13.36 -28.04 10.83
CA THR A 472 -13.00 -26.71 11.33
C THR A 472 -11.85 -26.11 10.51
N LEU A 473 -10.77 -26.88 10.32
CA LEU A 473 -9.61 -26.43 9.54
C LEU A 473 -9.98 -26.17 8.08
N MET A 474 -10.79 -27.02 7.45
CA MET A 474 -11.26 -26.79 6.08
C MET A 474 -12.08 -25.50 5.95
N ALA A 475 -12.94 -25.21 6.94
CA ALA A 475 -13.72 -23.98 6.95
C ALA A 475 -12.80 -22.75 7.06
N ILE A 476 -11.77 -22.79 7.92
CA ILE A 476 -10.80 -21.70 8.08
C ILE A 476 -9.92 -21.55 6.84
N ALA A 477 -9.37 -22.65 6.32
CA ALA A 477 -8.53 -22.67 5.12
C ALA A 477 -9.22 -22.06 3.88
N SER A 478 -10.56 -22.17 3.80
CA SER A 478 -11.36 -21.63 2.69
C SER A 478 -11.58 -20.12 2.71
N LYS A 479 -11.29 -19.44 3.84
CA LYS A 479 -11.49 -17.99 3.97
C LYS A 479 -10.47 -17.18 3.20
N GLU A 480 -9.28 -17.77 2.95
CA GLU A 480 -8.14 -17.17 2.24
C GLU A 480 -7.71 -15.81 2.85
N ALA A 481 -6.59 -15.24 2.39
CA ALA A 481 -6.08 -13.93 2.85
C ALA A 481 -5.90 -13.72 4.37
N THR A 482 -5.76 -14.78 5.17
CA THR A 482 -5.64 -14.73 6.65
C THR A 482 -4.53 -15.65 7.14
N ARG A 483 -3.87 -15.29 8.25
CA ARG A 483 -2.80 -16.12 8.84
C ARG A 483 -3.38 -17.45 9.32
N ALA A 484 -4.55 -17.41 9.95
CA ALA A 484 -5.25 -18.60 10.38
C ALA A 484 -5.58 -19.54 9.20
N ALA A 485 -5.97 -19.02 8.03
CA ALA A 485 -6.19 -19.84 6.83
C ALA A 485 -4.91 -20.54 6.37
N GLY A 486 -3.79 -19.81 6.34
CA GLY A 486 -2.50 -20.39 5.97
C GLY A 486 -2.06 -21.50 6.93
N LEU A 487 -2.13 -21.26 8.25
CA LEU A 487 -1.83 -22.28 9.26
C LEU A 487 -2.76 -23.49 9.13
N ALA A 488 -4.05 -23.27 8.90
CA ALA A 488 -5.00 -24.36 8.68
C ALA A 488 -4.65 -25.21 7.45
N GLN A 489 -4.23 -24.58 6.34
CA GLN A 489 -3.74 -25.30 5.16
C GLN A 489 -2.49 -26.13 5.46
N THR A 490 -1.54 -25.58 6.23
CA THR A 490 -0.33 -26.30 6.66
C THR A 490 -0.68 -27.52 7.51
N ILE A 491 -1.59 -27.40 8.47
CA ILE A 491 -2.03 -28.52 9.31
C ILE A 491 -2.76 -29.57 8.48
N LEU A 492 -3.63 -29.16 7.55
CA LEU A 492 -4.35 -30.10 6.67
C LEU A 492 -3.42 -30.85 5.71
N ASN A 493 -2.34 -30.21 5.26
CA ASN A 493 -1.30 -30.87 4.46
C ASN A 493 -0.57 -31.95 5.26
N GLU A 494 -0.24 -31.67 6.52
CA GLU A 494 0.54 -32.59 7.37
C GLU A 494 -0.34 -33.71 7.95
N TYR A 495 -1.51 -33.38 8.48
CA TYR A 495 -2.34 -34.31 9.28
C TYR A 495 -3.69 -34.68 8.63
N GLY A 496 -4.09 -34.01 7.54
CA GLY A 496 -5.40 -34.14 6.90
C GLY A 496 -5.40 -34.81 5.52
N GLU A 497 -4.25 -35.30 5.06
CA GLU A 497 -4.05 -35.87 3.72
C GLU A 497 -4.51 -34.94 2.57
N GLN A 498 -4.56 -33.62 2.81
CA GLN A 498 -4.84 -32.64 1.77
C GLN A 498 -3.55 -32.21 1.07
N THR A 499 -3.70 -31.63 -0.12
CA THR A 499 -2.57 -31.02 -0.84
C THR A 499 -2.94 -29.61 -1.28
N PHE A 500 -2.87 -28.67 -0.34
CA PHE A 500 -2.83 -27.24 -0.63
C PHE A 500 -1.44 -26.90 -1.16
N ARG A 501 -1.40 -26.51 -2.44
CA ARG A 501 -0.18 -26.06 -3.12
C ARG A 501 -0.18 -24.54 -3.22
N GLU A 502 1.00 -23.99 -3.50
CA GLU A 502 1.12 -22.58 -3.85
C GLU A 502 0.20 -22.23 -5.02
N LYS A 503 -0.51 -21.12 -4.89
CA LYS A 503 -1.34 -20.59 -5.96
C LYS A 503 -0.43 -19.90 -6.97
N ILE A 504 -0.19 -20.54 -8.11
CA ILE A 504 0.45 -19.88 -9.25
C ILE A 504 -0.61 -18.97 -9.87
N VAL A 505 -0.40 -17.66 -9.73
CA VAL A 505 -1.28 -16.68 -10.36
C VAL A 505 -0.72 -16.36 -11.73
N GLU A 506 -1.56 -16.47 -12.77
CA GLU A 506 -1.19 -15.97 -14.10
C GLU A 506 -0.94 -14.47 -14.00
N PRO A 507 0.23 -13.98 -14.44
CA PRO A 507 0.44 -12.56 -14.57
C PRO A 507 -0.65 -12.00 -15.49
N ARG A 508 -1.54 -11.17 -14.94
CA ARG A 508 -2.55 -10.48 -15.75
C ARG A 508 -1.80 -9.49 -16.64
N LYS A 509 -1.46 -9.88 -17.88
CA LYS A 509 -1.12 -8.88 -18.90
C LYS A 509 -2.31 -7.94 -18.99
N SER A 510 -2.12 -6.66 -18.69
CA SER A 510 -3.18 -5.70 -18.92
C SER A 510 -3.61 -5.83 -20.38
N LYS A 511 -4.92 -5.94 -20.63
CA LYS A 511 -5.47 -5.91 -21.99
C LYS A 511 -5.18 -4.58 -22.72
N TYR A 512 -4.47 -3.65 -22.07
CA TYR A 512 -4.07 -2.36 -22.58
C TYR A 512 -2.70 -2.38 -23.30
N SER A 513 -1.78 -3.27 -22.93
CA SER A 513 -0.51 -3.46 -23.68
C SER A 513 -0.74 -3.87 -25.15
N GLU A 514 -1.81 -4.64 -25.44
CA GLU A 514 -2.21 -4.96 -26.81
C GLU A 514 -2.85 -3.79 -27.57
N ARG A 515 -3.32 -2.74 -26.87
CA ARG A 515 -3.88 -1.53 -27.48
C ARG A 515 -2.80 -0.50 -27.83
N GLN A 516 -1.66 -0.47 -27.13
CA GLN A 516 -0.58 0.48 -27.44
C GLN A 516 -0.06 0.32 -28.87
N ASN A 517 0.03 -0.92 -29.38
CA ASN A 517 0.38 -1.18 -30.77
C ASN A 517 -0.64 -0.68 -31.82
N ARG A 518 -1.82 -0.17 -31.41
CA ARG A 518 -2.82 0.44 -32.31
C ARG A 518 -3.02 1.94 -32.09
N THR A 519 -2.52 2.53 -31.00
CA THR A 519 -2.66 3.97 -30.69
C THR A 519 -1.50 4.84 -31.17
N ASP A 520 -0.40 4.25 -31.65
CA ASP A 520 0.73 4.94 -32.31
C ASP A 520 0.37 5.73 -33.60
N LEU A 521 -0.91 5.85 -33.94
CA LEU A 521 -1.42 6.66 -35.04
C LEU A 521 -2.31 7.83 -34.63
N ARG A 522 -2.46 8.10 -33.33
CA ARG A 522 -2.99 9.38 -32.87
C ARG A 522 -1.89 10.11 -32.12
N LYS A 523 -1.18 10.97 -32.85
CA LYS A 523 -0.51 12.13 -32.26
C LYS A 523 -1.51 12.77 -31.31
N GLU A 524 -1.29 12.63 -30.01
CA GLU A 524 -1.97 13.43 -29.01
C GLU A 524 -1.66 14.88 -29.35
N GLU A 525 -2.70 15.62 -29.74
CA GLU A 525 -2.63 17.07 -29.66
C GLU A 525 -2.42 17.37 -28.18
N ILE A 526 -1.21 17.81 -27.82
CA ILE A 526 -0.92 18.41 -26.52
C ILE A 526 -2.05 19.41 -26.25
N SER A 527 -2.93 19.08 -25.30
CA SER A 527 -4.02 19.94 -24.90
C SER A 527 -3.42 21.16 -24.20
N HIS A 528 -3.35 22.30 -24.89
CA HIS A 528 -2.85 23.58 -24.36
C HIS A 528 -3.86 24.28 -23.43
N ASN A 529 -4.59 23.52 -22.61
CA ASN A 529 -5.61 24.07 -21.72
C ASN A 529 -5.04 24.28 -20.31
N LEU A 530 -5.18 25.51 -19.81
CA LEU A 530 -4.81 25.91 -18.44
C LEU A 530 -5.77 25.25 -17.44
N LYS A 531 -5.28 24.43 -16.50
CA LYS A 531 -6.16 23.77 -15.51
C LYS A 531 -6.27 24.60 -14.23
N ILE A 532 -7.49 24.83 -13.78
CA ILE A 532 -7.80 25.65 -12.58
C ILE A 532 -8.87 24.94 -11.76
N TYR A 533 -8.61 24.73 -10.47
CA TYR A 533 -9.53 24.05 -9.55
C TYR A 533 -9.40 24.57 -8.10
N PRO A 534 -10.46 24.56 -7.30
CA PRO A 534 -11.83 24.29 -7.70
C PRO A 534 -12.38 25.42 -8.59
N ASN A 535 -13.35 25.10 -9.44
CA ASN A 535 -14.10 26.09 -10.22
C ASN A 535 -15.57 25.63 -10.31
N PRO A 536 -16.51 26.27 -9.60
CA PRO A 536 -16.34 27.49 -8.82
C PRO A 536 -15.50 27.32 -7.55
N ALA A 537 -14.85 28.39 -7.07
CA ALA A 537 -14.01 28.41 -5.87
C ALA A 537 -14.53 29.38 -4.79
N PHE A 538 -14.23 29.09 -3.53
CA PHE A 538 -14.67 29.91 -2.39
C PHE A 538 -13.51 30.63 -1.69
N SER A 539 -12.48 29.89 -1.26
CA SER A 539 -11.39 30.39 -0.42
C SER A 539 -10.04 30.41 -1.11
N SER A 540 -9.78 29.45 -2.01
CA SER A 540 -8.58 29.38 -2.84
C SER A 540 -8.87 28.73 -4.21
N ILE A 541 -7.97 28.98 -5.16
CA ILE A 541 -7.87 28.28 -6.46
C ILE A 541 -6.43 27.79 -6.61
N HIS A 542 -6.26 26.61 -7.18
CA HIS A 542 -5.00 26.03 -7.60
C HIS A 542 -4.94 26.08 -9.13
N ILE A 543 -3.78 26.46 -9.64
CA ILE A 543 -3.53 26.63 -11.07
C ILE A 543 -2.35 25.74 -11.42
N GLU A 544 -2.59 24.75 -12.27
CA GLU A 544 -1.56 23.86 -12.81
C GLU A 544 -0.96 24.49 -14.06
N LEU A 545 0.35 24.63 -14.06
CA LEU A 545 1.08 25.35 -15.09
C LEU A 545 1.74 24.35 -16.04
N PRO A 546 1.71 24.59 -17.37
CA PRO A 546 2.52 23.82 -18.29
C PRO A 546 4.00 24.04 -18.00
N ILE A 547 4.84 23.13 -18.50
CA ILE A 547 6.31 23.04 -18.35
C ILE A 547 6.96 24.37 -17.93
N GLN A 548 7.67 24.35 -16.80
CA GLN A 548 8.14 25.51 -16.04
C GLN A 548 8.94 26.55 -16.87
N ASP A 549 9.68 26.10 -17.89
CA ASP A 549 10.49 26.95 -18.78
C ASP A 549 9.67 27.74 -19.81
N GLU A 550 8.38 27.40 -19.98
CA GLU A 550 7.50 28.09 -20.91
C GLU A 550 6.73 29.24 -20.27
N VAL A 551 6.77 29.45 -18.95
CA VAL A 551 5.86 30.37 -18.24
C VAL A 551 6.59 31.62 -17.73
N SER A 552 6.06 32.81 -18.03
CA SER A 552 6.64 34.09 -17.61
C SER A 552 5.93 34.73 -16.41
N THR A 553 4.60 34.92 -16.49
CA THR A 553 3.79 35.53 -15.43
C THR A 553 2.40 34.92 -15.36
N LEU A 554 1.86 34.83 -14.14
CA LEU A 554 0.48 34.46 -13.84
C LEU A 554 -0.26 35.69 -13.31
N GLU A 555 -1.37 36.04 -13.94
CA GLU A 555 -2.17 37.22 -13.63
C GLU A 555 -3.65 36.83 -13.47
N VAL A 556 -4.37 37.43 -12.51
CA VAL A 556 -5.82 37.22 -12.37
C VAL A 556 -6.54 38.56 -12.40
N TYR A 557 -7.63 38.62 -13.16
CA TYR A 557 -8.43 39.83 -13.37
C TYR A 557 -9.89 39.62 -12.99
N ASP A 558 -10.52 40.63 -12.43
CA ASP A 558 -11.98 40.66 -12.25
C ASP A 558 -12.71 40.96 -13.58
N MET A 559 -14.04 40.86 -13.60
CA MET A 559 -14.86 41.21 -14.79
C MET A 559 -14.75 42.67 -15.26
N LYS A 560 -14.16 43.57 -14.45
CA LYS A 560 -13.92 44.97 -14.82
C LYS A 560 -12.52 45.17 -15.41
N GLY A 561 -11.72 44.09 -15.52
CA GLY A 561 -10.34 44.13 -15.99
C GLY A 561 -9.37 44.65 -14.94
N ILE A 562 -9.73 44.66 -13.66
CA ILE A 562 -8.84 45.04 -12.57
C ILE A 562 -8.02 43.80 -12.17
N GLN A 563 -6.70 43.94 -12.19
CA GLN A 563 -5.80 42.89 -11.73
C GLN A 563 -5.92 42.72 -10.22
N VAL A 564 -6.28 41.51 -9.78
CA VAL A 564 -6.45 41.14 -8.37
C VAL A 564 -5.32 40.24 -7.87
N PHE A 565 -4.51 39.68 -8.77
CA PHE A 565 -3.36 38.84 -8.44
C PHE A 565 -2.27 38.93 -9.52
N ASP A 566 -1.01 38.81 -9.09
CA ASP A 566 0.19 38.76 -9.94
C ASP A 566 1.23 37.84 -9.28
N LEU A 567 1.82 36.94 -10.06
CA LEU A 567 2.95 36.14 -9.60
C LEU A 567 3.89 35.82 -10.75
N LYS A 568 5.19 36.02 -10.51
CA LYS A 568 6.25 35.45 -11.35
C LYS A 568 6.46 33.99 -10.96
N VAL A 569 6.21 33.08 -11.89
CA VAL A 569 6.12 31.64 -11.62
C VAL A 569 7.51 31.04 -11.39
N SER A 570 7.61 30.18 -10.38
CA SER A 570 8.79 29.34 -10.11
C SER A 570 8.43 27.91 -9.69
N THR A 571 7.17 27.50 -9.76
CA THR A 571 6.66 26.18 -9.36
C THR A 571 5.66 25.65 -10.40
N SER A 572 5.43 24.33 -10.43
CA SER A 572 4.51 23.66 -11.36
C SER A 572 3.03 23.85 -11.01
N ILE A 573 2.73 24.09 -9.73
CA ILE A 573 1.38 24.37 -9.22
C ILE A 573 1.44 25.64 -8.35
N VAL A 574 0.43 26.49 -8.47
CA VAL A 574 0.28 27.72 -7.69
C VAL A 574 -1.07 27.74 -6.98
N GLU A 575 -1.07 27.90 -5.66
CA GLU A 575 -2.28 28.21 -4.87
C GLU A 575 -2.48 29.73 -4.79
N VAL A 576 -3.68 30.20 -5.10
CA VAL A 576 -4.11 31.59 -5.01
C VAL A 576 -5.28 31.68 -4.04
N LYS A 577 -5.07 32.34 -2.89
CA LYS A 577 -6.13 32.59 -1.91
C LYS A 577 -7.09 33.66 -2.42
N CYS A 578 -8.33 33.29 -2.69
CA CYS A 578 -9.40 34.17 -3.16
C CYS A 578 -10.40 34.54 -2.04
N VAL A 579 -10.12 34.22 -0.77
CA VAL A 579 -10.98 34.53 0.38
C VAL A 579 -11.39 36.01 0.47
N ASN A 580 -10.58 36.94 -0.04
CA ASN A 580 -10.84 38.38 -0.04
C ASN A 580 -11.48 38.90 -1.34
N TRP A 581 -11.76 38.02 -2.30
CA TRP A 581 -12.37 38.37 -3.57
C TRP A 581 -13.88 38.40 -3.43
N SER A 582 -14.54 39.17 -4.29
CA SER A 582 -16.01 39.27 -4.30
C SER A 582 -16.58 38.15 -5.16
N SER A 583 -17.79 37.67 -4.86
CA SER A 583 -18.42 36.67 -5.72
C SER A 583 -18.57 37.19 -7.15
N GLY A 584 -18.21 36.37 -8.13
CA GLY A 584 -18.21 36.76 -9.53
C GLY A 584 -17.22 35.95 -10.36
N VAL A 585 -17.20 36.22 -11.66
CA VAL A 585 -16.28 35.56 -12.59
C VAL A 585 -14.95 36.31 -12.63
N TYR A 586 -13.86 35.56 -12.66
CA TYR A 586 -12.50 36.04 -12.77
C TYR A 586 -11.84 35.40 -14.00
N MET A 587 -10.93 36.13 -14.62
CA MET A 587 -10.12 35.64 -15.73
C MET A 587 -8.71 35.40 -15.23
N VAL A 588 -8.25 34.16 -15.30
CA VAL A 588 -6.87 33.79 -15.04
C VAL A 588 -6.13 33.79 -16.37
N MET A 589 -5.04 34.55 -16.44
CA MET A 589 -4.20 34.68 -17.62
C MET A 589 -2.79 34.22 -17.32
N LEU A 590 -2.28 33.32 -18.15
CA LEU A 590 -0.91 32.85 -18.12
C LEU A 590 -0.16 33.36 -19.35
N ARG A 591 0.92 34.12 -19.13
CA ARG A 591 1.78 34.59 -20.22
C ARG A 591 2.98 33.66 -20.35
N LEU A 592 3.15 33.06 -21.52
CA LEU A 592 4.27 32.18 -21.82
C LEU A 592 5.51 32.96 -22.29
N ALA A 593 6.71 32.39 -22.13
CA ALA A 593 8.00 32.96 -22.50
C ALA A 593 8.11 33.18 -24.03
N ASN A 594 7.40 32.39 -24.82
CA ASN A 594 7.26 32.57 -26.27
C ASN A 594 6.29 33.70 -26.66
N GLY A 595 5.67 34.37 -25.67
CA GLY A 595 4.76 35.50 -25.84
C GLY A 595 3.29 35.13 -26.05
N SER A 596 2.91 33.85 -26.08
CA SER A 596 1.51 33.43 -26.11
C SER A 596 0.83 33.64 -24.76
N ILE A 597 -0.50 33.72 -24.78
CA ILE A 597 -1.34 33.90 -23.59
C ILE A 597 -2.34 32.77 -23.56
N MET A 598 -2.43 32.08 -22.42
CA MET A 598 -3.51 31.16 -22.12
C MET A 598 -4.45 31.81 -21.11
N GLU A 599 -5.75 31.62 -21.29
CA GLU A 599 -6.77 32.20 -20.42
C GLU A 599 -7.81 31.17 -20.00
N GLN A 600 -8.25 31.24 -18.76
CA GLN A 600 -9.34 30.40 -18.23
C GLN A 600 -10.20 31.21 -17.26
N LYS A 601 -11.51 31.01 -17.36
CA LYS A 601 -12.48 31.62 -16.44
C LYS A 601 -12.59 30.79 -15.17
N VAL A 602 -12.60 31.46 -14.03
CA VAL A 602 -12.91 30.86 -12.73
C VAL A 602 -14.05 31.64 -12.08
N GLU A 603 -15.04 30.94 -11.56
CA GLU A 603 -16.15 31.53 -10.82
C GLU A 603 -15.80 31.50 -9.33
N ILE A 604 -15.89 32.64 -8.65
CA ILE A 604 -15.72 32.74 -7.20
C ILE A 604 -17.10 32.90 -6.56
N LEU A 605 -17.40 32.06 -5.58
CA LEU A 605 -18.65 32.07 -4.82
C LEU A 605 -18.36 32.44 -3.36
N ARG A 606 -19.30 33.16 -2.74
CA ARG A 606 -19.36 33.39 -1.29
C ARG A 606 -20.78 33.20 -0.83
#